data_AF-A0A660US22-F1
#
_entry.id   AF-A0A660US22-F1
#
_cell.length_a   1.000
_cell.length_b   1.000
_cell.length_c   1.000
_cell.angle_alpha   90.00
_cell.angle_beta   90.00
_cell.angle_gamma   90.00
#
_symmetry.space_group_name_H-M   'P 1'
#
loop_
_entity.id
_entity.type
_entity.pdbx_description
1 polymer ?
#
loop_
_entity_poly.entity_id
_entity_poly.type
_entity_poly.pdbx_seq_one_letter_code
_entity_poly.pdbx_strand_id
1 'polypeptide(L)'
;MKTISELSVDTRIIYDHLSKMKKGDFVEYETLTNLISKDVQGSGRGNMATARKMALRNDGLVFDAVTNKGLKCLTDEENVNSTGESALDRIRRTARRSAKRLVTIDDFSKLSPVGKIKHNAHLAILGAIGNASKKKTIKKIEAKTEESGKISAEETIGLFR
;
A
#
# COMPACT_ATOMS: atom_id res chain seq x y z
N MET A 1 21.59 6.96 -3.18
CA MET A 1 21.56 5.62 -3.84
C MET A 1 22.50 4.72 -3.06
N LYS A 2 22.00 3.80 -2.23
CA LYS A 2 22.88 2.89 -1.47
C LYS A 2 23.51 1.93 -2.45
N THR A 3 24.84 1.82 -2.40
CA THR A 3 25.65 0.93 -3.22
C THR A 3 25.24 -0.54 -3.01
N ILE A 4 25.33 -1.31 -4.08
CA ILE A 4 24.95 -2.74 -4.19
C ILE A 4 25.65 -3.65 -3.15
N SER A 5 26.70 -3.14 -2.49
CA SER A 5 27.59 -3.85 -1.56
C SER A 5 26.99 -4.23 -0.19
N GLU A 6 25.84 -3.68 0.22
CA GLU A 6 25.21 -3.99 1.53
C GLU A 6 24.02 -4.97 1.42
N LEU A 7 23.72 -5.47 0.22
CA LEU A 7 22.61 -6.39 0.04
C LEU A 7 22.97 -7.80 0.50
N SER A 8 22.11 -8.41 1.33
CA SER A 8 22.18 -9.84 1.62
C SER A 8 22.12 -10.64 0.31
N VAL A 9 23.02 -11.62 0.18
CA VAL A 9 23.12 -12.52 -0.99
C VAL A 9 21.77 -13.16 -1.30
N ASP A 10 21.04 -13.62 -0.28
CA ASP A 10 19.70 -14.20 -0.40
C ASP A 10 18.69 -13.25 -1.09
N THR A 11 18.72 -11.97 -0.73
CA THR A 11 17.84 -10.97 -1.35
C THR A 11 18.14 -10.83 -2.84
N ARG A 12 19.42 -10.91 -3.21
CA ARG A 12 19.85 -10.81 -4.62
C ARG A 12 19.40 -12.04 -5.41
N ILE A 13 19.58 -13.24 -4.85
CA ILE A 13 19.13 -14.49 -5.47
C ILE A 13 17.62 -14.46 -5.73
N ILE A 14 16.82 -14.05 -4.74
CA ILE A 14 15.37 -13.92 -4.91
C ILE A 14 15.07 -12.88 -6.00
N TYR A 15 15.71 -11.71 -5.95
CA TYR A 15 15.50 -10.66 -6.94
C TYR A 15 15.82 -11.12 -8.37
N ASP A 16 16.95 -11.79 -8.58
CA ASP A 16 17.38 -12.29 -9.89
C ASP A 16 16.43 -13.36 -10.45
N HIS A 17 15.69 -14.05 -9.58
CA HIS A 17 14.60 -14.93 -9.99
C HIS A 17 13.34 -14.13 -10.35
N LEU A 18 12.90 -13.20 -9.49
CA LEU A 18 11.70 -12.39 -9.70
C LEU A 18 11.80 -11.51 -10.95
N SER A 19 12.98 -10.95 -11.25
CA SER A 19 13.18 -10.07 -12.42
C SER A 19 13.03 -10.77 -13.76
N LYS A 20 13.12 -12.11 -13.78
CA LYS A 20 12.93 -12.94 -14.98
C LYS A 20 11.48 -13.36 -15.20
N MET A 21 10.62 -13.18 -14.20
CA MET A 21 9.20 -13.52 -14.30
C MET A 21 8.47 -12.52 -15.20
N LYS A 22 7.44 -13.00 -15.89
CA LYS A 22 6.51 -12.20 -16.69
C LYS A 22 5.23 -11.93 -15.90
N LYS A 23 4.50 -10.88 -16.30
CA LYS A 23 3.17 -10.60 -15.75
C LYS A 23 2.26 -11.82 -15.95
N GLY A 24 1.57 -12.21 -14.89
CA GLY A 24 0.74 -13.42 -14.82
C GLY A 24 1.46 -14.65 -14.24
N ASP A 25 2.80 -14.68 -14.24
CA ASP A 25 3.57 -15.81 -13.73
C ASP A 25 3.37 -16.00 -12.22
N PHE A 26 3.45 -17.25 -11.79
CA PHE A 26 3.33 -17.66 -10.40
C PHE A 26 4.56 -18.46 -9.97
N VAL A 27 5.03 -18.23 -8.75
CA VAL A 27 6.13 -18.98 -8.13
C VAL A 27 5.73 -19.39 -6.72
N GLU A 28 5.96 -20.66 -6.38
CA GLU A 28 5.65 -21.21 -5.07
C GLU A 28 6.65 -20.76 -4.00
N TYR A 29 6.19 -20.67 -2.75
CA TYR A 29 7.08 -20.37 -1.63
C TYR A 29 8.15 -21.43 -1.41
N GLU A 30 7.86 -22.69 -1.75
CA GLU A 30 8.83 -23.78 -1.69
C GLU A 30 10.00 -23.53 -2.65
N THR A 31 9.71 -23.17 -3.91
CA THR A 31 10.75 -22.82 -4.90
C THR A 31 11.64 -21.68 -4.38
N LEU A 32 11.03 -20.62 -3.85
CA LEU A 32 11.75 -19.47 -3.34
C LEU A 32 12.56 -19.78 -2.06
N THR A 33 12.05 -20.68 -1.22
CA THR A 33 12.75 -21.18 -0.02
C THR A 33 13.97 -22.00 -0.39
N ASN A 34 13.83 -22.86 -1.40
CA ASN A 34 14.92 -23.70 -1.89
C ASN A 34 16.03 -22.88 -2.57
N LEU A 35 15.69 -21.75 -3.21
CA LEU A 35 16.69 -20.86 -3.83
C LEU A 35 17.69 -20.28 -2.82
N ILE A 36 17.27 -20.04 -1.58
CA ILE A 36 18.10 -19.41 -0.55
C ILE A 36 18.32 -20.32 0.67
N SER A 37 17.90 -21.59 0.58
CA SER A 37 17.92 -22.58 1.68
C SER A 37 17.33 -22.05 2.99
N LYS A 38 16.31 -21.21 2.89
CA LYS A 38 15.76 -20.45 4.03
C LYS A 38 14.30 -20.08 3.79
N ASP A 39 13.45 -20.36 4.78
CA ASP A 39 12.00 -20.13 4.69
C ASP A 39 11.68 -18.65 4.41
N VAL A 40 11.14 -18.37 3.22
CA VAL A 40 10.80 -17.01 2.77
C VAL A 40 9.55 -16.44 3.41
N GLN A 41 8.74 -17.26 4.09
CA GLN A 41 7.58 -16.81 4.86
C GLN A 41 7.96 -16.50 6.32
N GLY A 42 8.97 -17.16 6.86
CA GLY A 42 9.53 -16.95 8.19
C GLY A 42 10.83 -16.15 8.20
N SER A 43 11.95 -16.82 8.43
CA SER A 43 13.26 -16.20 8.68
C SER A 43 13.81 -15.40 7.48
N GLY A 44 13.40 -15.75 6.26
CA GLY A 44 13.73 -15.09 4.99
C GLY A 44 12.73 -14.01 4.56
N ARG A 45 11.69 -13.73 5.36
CA ARG A 45 10.63 -12.76 5.01
C ARG A 45 11.15 -11.36 4.70
N GLY A 46 12.20 -10.91 5.41
CA GLY A 46 12.84 -9.62 5.16
C GLY A 46 13.55 -9.55 3.81
N ASN A 47 14.20 -10.64 3.40
CA ASN A 47 14.84 -10.79 2.09
C ASN A 47 13.80 -10.74 0.98
N MET A 48 12.72 -11.51 1.11
CA MET A 48 11.60 -11.54 0.16
C MET A 48 10.95 -10.17 -0.02
N ALA A 49 10.67 -9.47 1.08
CA ALA A 49 10.08 -8.14 1.03
C ALA A 49 11.00 -7.12 0.33
N THR A 50 12.31 -7.25 0.51
CA THR A 50 13.30 -6.37 -0.14
C THR A 50 13.42 -6.67 -1.62
N ALA A 51 13.48 -7.94 -2.01
CA ALA A 51 13.54 -8.36 -3.41
C ALA A 51 12.31 -7.90 -4.20
N ARG A 52 11.09 -8.02 -3.64
CA ARG A 52 9.86 -7.48 -4.27
C ARG A 52 9.91 -5.96 -4.48
N LYS A 53 10.44 -5.20 -3.52
CA LYS A 53 10.63 -3.75 -3.66
C LYS A 53 11.64 -3.41 -4.76
N MET A 54 12.67 -4.24 -4.92
CA MET A 54 13.65 -4.08 -5.99
C MET A 54 13.02 -4.37 -7.36
N ALA A 55 12.28 -5.46 -7.50
CA ALA A 55 11.57 -5.79 -8.74
C ALA A 55 10.59 -4.69 -9.17
N LEU A 56 9.86 -4.11 -8.20
CA LEU A 56 9.02 -2.93 -8.48
C LEU A 56 9.85 -1.73 -8.97
N ARG A 57 10.91 -1.38 -8.26
CA ARG A 57 11.69 -0.16 -8.52
C ARG A 57 12.50 -0.25 -9.82
N ASN A 58 13.12 -1.40 -10.07
CA ASN A 58 14.08 -1.58 -11.14
C ASN A 58 13.40 -2.07 -12.43
N ASP A 59 12.40 -2.95 -12.31
CA ASP A 59 11.82 -3.68 -13.43
C ASP A 59 10.33 -3.39 -13.65
N GLY A 60 9.69 -2.61 -12.76
CA GLY A 60 8.27 -2.30 -12.84
C GLY A 60 7.35 -3.51 -12.56
N LEU A 61 7.89 -4.60 -12.00
CA LEU A 61 7.13 -5.81 -11.71
C LEU A 61 6.46 -5.74 -10.33
N VAL A 62 5.14 -5.86 -10.31
CA VAL A 62 4.34 -5.90 -9.08
C VAL A 62 4.06 -7.35 -8.73
N PHE A 63 4.34 -7.72 -7.50
CA PHE A 63 4.03 -9.06 -6.99
C PHE A 63 3.00 -8.96 -5.89
N ASP A 64 2.08 -9.91 -5.82
CA ASP A 64 1.25 -10.12 -4.63
C ASP A 64 1.23 -11.57 -4.18
N ALA A 65 0.85 -11.78 -2.92
CA ALA A 65 0.82 -13.11 -2.32
C ALA A 65 -0.47 -13.85 -2.66
N VAL A 66 -0.32 -15.05 -3.19
CA VAL A 66 -1.39 -16.05 -3.17
C VAL A 66 -1.28 -16.78 -1.85
N THR A 67 -2.24 -16.57 -0.96
CA THR A 67 -2.22 -17.04 0.44
C THR A 67 -1.76 -18.49 0.55
N ASN A 68 -0.71 -18.71 1.35
CA ASN A 68 -0.10 -20.01 1.64
C ASN A 68 0.33 -20.83 0.41
N LYS A 69 0.50 -20.20 -0.76
CA LYS A 69 0.95 -20.86 -1.98
C LYS A 69 2.24 -20.24 -2.52
N GLY A 70 2.25 -18.93 -2.69
CA GLY A 70 3.39 -18.29 -3.34
C GLY A 70 3.18 -16.84 -3.70
N LEU A 71 3.93 -16.38 -4.69
CA LEU A 71 3.83 -15.04 -5.26
C LEU A 71 3.39 -15.10 -6.71
N LYS A 72 2.48 -14.21 -7.08
CA LYS A 72 2.08 -13.96 -8.46
C LYS A 72 2.63 -12.62 -8.92
N CYS A 73 3.24 -12.58 -10.09
CA CYS A 73 3.51 -11.34 -10.81
C CYS A 73 2.17 -10.85 -11.38
N LEU A 74 1.66 -9.72 -10.88
CA LEU A 74 0.33 -9.24 -11.25
C LEU A 74 0.27 -8.81 -12.71
N THR A 75 -0.84 -9.11 -13.37
CA THR A 75 -1.20 -8.44 -14.62
C THR A 75 -1.54 -6.97 -14.35
N ASP A 76 -1.62 -6.16 -15.40
CA ASP A 76 -1.98 -4.74 -15.26
C ASP A 76 -3.39 -4.58 -14.66
N GLU A 77 -4.34 -5.40 -15.11
CA GLU A 77 -5.70 -5.40 -14.58
C GLU A 77 -5.74 -5.85 -13.10
N GLU A 78 -5.01 -6.91 -12.75
CA GLU A 78 -4.90 -7.36 -11.36
C GLU A 78 -4.26 -6.30 -10.46
N ASN A 79 -3.26 -5.59 -10.95
CA ASN A 79 -2.61 -4.51 -10.22
C ASN A 79 -3.57 -3.32 -10.00
N VAL A 80 -4.33 -2.91 -11.02
CA VAL A 80 -5.34 -1.84 -10.88
C VAL A 80 -6.38 -2.23 -9.84
N ASN A 81 -6.92 -3.45 -9.94
CA ASN A 81 -7.97 -3.94 -9.06
C ASN A 81 -7.50 -4.12 -7.61
N SER A 82 -6.29 -4.62 -7.39
CA SER A 82 -5.79 -4.94 -6.05
C SER A 82 -5.13 -3.75 -5.33
N THR A 83 -4.28 -2.99 -6.03
CA THR A 83 -3.42 -1.99 -5.40
C THR A 83 -4.21 -0.76 -4.95
N GLY A 84 -5.11 -0.24 -5.81
CA GLY A 84 -5.90 0.95 -5.50
C GLY A 84 -6.87 0.73 -4.35
N GLU A 85 -7.70 -0.32 -4.44
CA GLU A 85 -8.72 -0.61 -3.43
C GLU A 85 -8.09 -0.93 -2.06
N SER A 86 -7.07 -1.80 -2.02
CA SER A 86 -6.44 -2.20 -0.76
C SER A 86 -5.70 -1.05 -0.07
N ALA A 87 -5.08 -0.15 -0.83
CA ALA A 87 -4.42 1.05 -0.31
C ALA A 87 -5.43 2.01 0.31
N LEU A 88 -6.51 2.33 -0.40
CA LEU A 88 -7.57 3.22 0.09
C LEU A 88 -8.25 2.65 1.34
N ASP A 89 -8.51 1.34 1.39
CA ASP A 89 -9.07 0.70 2.58
C ASP A 89 -8.11 0.72 3.77
N ARG A 90 -6.80 0.60 3.54
CA ARG A 90 -5.79 0.76 4.61
C ARG A 90 -5.73 2.20 5.09
N ILE A 91 -5.67 3.18 4.18
CA ILE A 91 -5.66 4.61 4.51
C ILE A 91 -6.89 4.99 5.33
N ARG A 92 -8.09 4.56 4.89
CA ARG A 92 -9.35 4.78 5.61
C ARG A 92 -9.31 4.20 7.02
N ARG A 93 -8.87 2.95 7.18
CA ARG A 93 -8.79 2.28 8.48
C ARG A 93 -7.79 2.98 9.41
N THR A 94 -6.63 3.35 8.90
CA THR A 94 -5.61 4.09 9.64
C THR A 94 -6.14 5.46 10.07
N ALA A 95 -6.75 6.22 9.15
CA ALA A 95 -7.29 7.54 9.44
C ALA A 95 -8.36 7.49 10.55
N ARG A 96 -9.31 6.55 10.46
CA ARG A 96 -10.36 6.37 11.48
C ARG A 96 -9.79 5.93 12.83
N ARG A 97 -8.82 5.02 12.83
CA ARG A 97 -8.17 4.56 14.07
C ARG A 97 -7.39 5.71 14.73
N SER A 98 -6.65 6.49 13.96
CA SER A 98 -5.91 7.65 14.46
C SER A 98 -6.85 8.73 14.99
N ALA A 99 -7.94 9.03 14.29
CA ALA A 99 -8.96 9.97 14.77
C ALA A 99 -9.58 9.48 16.09
N LYS A 100 -9.93 8.19 16.19
CA LYS A 100 -10.47 7.60 17.43
C LYS A 100 -9.49 7.74 18.60
N ARG A 101 -8.20 7.50 18.37
CA ARG A 101 -7.16 7.71 19.40
C ARG A 101 -7.09 9.18 19.82
N LEU A 102 -7.12 10.08 18.84
CA LEU A 102 -6.98 11.51 19.07
C LEU A 102 -8.13 12.08 19.91
N VAL A 103 -9.35 11.57 19.79
CA VAL A 103 -10.49 12.02 20.61
C VAL A 103 -10.54 11.37 22.00
N THR A 104 -9.65 10.41 22.31
CA THR A 104 -9.61 9.72 23.62
C THR A 104 -8.78 10.54 24.64
N ILE A 105 -8.97 11.87 24.68
CA ILE A 105 -8.28 12.74 25.63
C ILE A 105 -9.21 12.94 26.82
N ASP A 106 -8.66 12.82 28.04
CA ASP A 106 -9.46 12.91 29.27
C ASP A 106 -10.14 14.28 29.45
N ASP A 107 -9.42 15.36 29.15
CA ASP A 107 -9.93 16.73 29.27
C ASP A 107 -9.31 17.66 28.21
N PHE A 108 -10.08 17.94 27.16
CA PHE A 108 -9.67 18.85 26.09
C PHE A 108 -9.42 20.29 26.57
N SER A 109 -10.13 20.73 27.62
CA SER A 109 -10.02 22.10 28.12
C SER A 109 -8.65 22.38 28.75
N LYS A 110 -8.01 21.35 29.32
CA LYS A 110 -6.69 21.39 29.95
C LYS A 110 -5.53 21.37 28.96
N LEU A 111 -5.79 21.15 27.66
CA LEU A 111 -4.74 21.26 26.66
C LEU A 111 -4.23 22.70 26.53
N SER A 112 -2.94 22.84 26.26
CA SER A 112 -2.35 24.12 25.87
C SER A 112 -3.02 24.67 24.59
N PRO A 113 -3.00 25.99 24.35
CA PRO A 113 -3.56 26.56 23.12
C PRO A 113 -3.02 25.90 21.85
N VAL A 114 -1.70 25.64 21.81
CA VAL A 114 -1.04 24.93 20.70
C VAL A 114 -1.53 23.48 20.58
N GLY A 115 -1.74 22.79 21.70
CA GLY A 115 -2.27 21.43 21.73
C GLY A 115 -3.69 21.35 21.16
N LYS A 116 -4.56 22.30 21.50
CA LYS A 116 -5.93 22.40 20.98
C LYS A 116 -5.95 22.61 19.46
N ILE A 117 -5.09 23.50 18.96
CA ILE A 117 -4.95 23.76 17.52
C ILE A 117 -4.51 22.49 16.79
N LYS A 118 -3.45 21.82 17.28
CA LYS A 118 -2.95 20.57 16.67
C LYS A 118 -4.00 19.45 16.69
N HIS A 119 -4.71 19.29 17.81
CA HIS A 119 -5.79 18.32 17.93
C HIS A 119 -6.85 18.55 16.85
N ASN A 120 -7.39 19.76 16.77
CA ASN A 120 -8.48 20.06 15.83
C ASN A 120 -8.02 19.94 14.38
N ALA A 121 -6.81 20.43 14.04
CA ALA A 121 -6.25 20.31 12.70
C ALA A 121 -6.07 18.85 12.28
N HIS A 122 -5.48 18.01 13.14
CA HIS A 122 -5.32 16.60 12.84
C HIS A 122 -6.65 15.87 12.72
N LEU A 123 -7.62 16.16 13.62
CA LEU A 123 -8.93 15.54 13.58
C LEU A 123 -9.67 15.87 12.29
N ALA A 124 -9.62 17.13 11.84
CA ALA A 124 -10.22 17.58 10.60
C ALA A 124 -9.62 16.87 9.38
N ILE A 125 -8.28 16.81 9.29
CA ILE A 125 -7.58 16.13 8.18
C ILE A 125 -7.90 14.63 8.17
N LEU A 126 -7.84 13.95 9.32
CA LEU A 126 -8.13 12.52 9.42
C LEU A 126 -9.59 12.22 9.06
N GLY A 127 -10.52 13.10 9.45
CA GLY A 127 -11.92 13.04 9.04
C GLY A 127 -12.10 13.16 7.53
N ALA A 128 -11.45 14.14 6.91
CA ALA A 128 -11.47 14.36 5.46
C ALA A 128 -10.90 13.15 4.69
N ILE A 129 -9.73 12.65 5.08
CA ILE A 129 -9.12 11.45 4.47
C ILE A 129 -10.05 10.25 4.59
N GLY A 130 -10.63 10.05 5.78
CA GLY A 130 -11.57 8.96 6.04
C GLY A 130 -12.85 9.04 5.21
N ASN A 131 -13.28 10.25 4.82
CA ASN A 131 -14.44 10.47 3.96
C ASN A 131 -14.11 10.31 2.47
N ALA A 132 -12.99 10.87 2.02
CA ALA A 132 -12.50 10.78 0.65
C ALA A 132 -12.22 9.31 0.25
N SER A 133 -11.72 8.50 1.18
CA SER A 133 -11.35 7.10 0.94
C SER A 133 -12.53 6.12 1.04
N LYS A 134 -13.80 6.57 1.08
CA LYS A 134 -14.97 5.68 1.15
C LYS A 134 -15.29 5.07 -0.22
N LYS A 135 -15.71 3.80 -0.24
CA LYS A 135 -16.19 3.13 -1.47
C LYS A 135 -17.29 3.91 -2.21
N LYS A 136 -18.22 4.55 -1.47
CA LYS A 136 -19.26 5.41 -2.08
C LYS A 136 -18.66 6.59 -2.85
N THR A 137 -17.61 7.21 -2.31
CA THR A 137 -16.93 8.35 -2.94
C THR A 137 -16.17 7.89 -4.17
N ILE A 138 -15.48 6.75 -4.07
CA ILE A 138 -14.77 6.14 -5.21
C ILE A 138 -15.75 5.88 -6.36
N LYS A 139 -16.91 5.24 -6.10
CA LYS A 139 -17.94 5.01 -7.13
C LYS A 139 -18.48 6.28 -7.78
N LYS A 140 -18.62 7.37 -7.02
CA LYS A 140 -19.00 8.67 -7.59
C LYS A 140 -17.93 9.19 -8.56
N ILE A 141 -16.66 9.04 -8.19
CA ILE A 141 -15.51 9.46 -9.01
C ILE A 141 -15.41 8.57 -10.25
N GLU A 142 -15.58 7.25 -10.12
CA GLU A 142 -15.60 6.30 -11.24
C GLU A 142 -16.68 6.67 -12.25
N ALA A 143 -17.93 6.87 -11.80
CA ALA A 143 -19.04 7.27 -12.68
C ALA A 143 -18.74 8.58 -13.41
N LYS A 144 -18.15 9.56 -12.73
CA LYS A 144 -17.80 10.83 -13.36
C LYS A 144 -16.61 10.71 -14.31
N THR A 145 -15.69 9.79 -14.02
CA THR A 145 -14.52 9.50 -14.86
C THR A 145 -14.96 8.73 -16.11
N GLU A 146 -16.00 7.91 -16.03
CA GLU A 146 -16.62 7.25 -17.18
C GLU A 146 -17.24 8.27 -18.15
N GLU A 147 -17.88 9.33 -17.63
CA GLU A 147 -18.44 10.41 -18.46
C GLU A 147 -17.37 11.29 -19.12
N SER A 148 -16.34 11.71 -18.35
CA SER A 148 -15.41 12.78 -18.74
C SER A 148 -14.00 12.27 -19.11
N GLY A 149 -13.70 10.99 -18.89
CA GLY A 149 -12.37 10.38 -19.06
C GLY A 149 -11.35 10.76 -18.00
N LYS A 150 -11.17 12.06 -17.72
CA LYS A 150 -10.30 12.58 -16.66
C LYS A 150 -11.03 13.63 -15.85
N ILE A 151 -10.81 13.63 -14.54
CA ILE A 151 -11.34 14.63 -13.61
C ILE A 151 -10.19 15.46 -13.07
N SER A 152 -10.38 16.77 -12.98
CA SER A 152 -9.40 17.66 -12.35
C SER A 152 -9.38 17.49 -10.82
N ALA A 153 -8.30 17.92 -10.17
CA ALA A 153 -8.22 17.88 -8.72
C ALA A 153 -9.32 18.71 -8.04
N GLU A 154 -9.69 19.85 -8.63
CA GLU A 154 -10.72 20.75 -8.11
C GLU A 154 -12.11 20.09 -8.14
N GLU A 155 -12.49 19.50 -9.27
CA GLU A 155 -13.75 18.77 -9.42
C GLU A 155 -13.80 17.57 -8.45
N THR A 156 -12.68 16.86 -8.27
CA THR A 156 -12.57 15.74 -7.33
C THR A 156 -12.85 16.18 -5.89
N ILE A 157 -12.30 17.32 -5.47
CA ILE A 157 -12.57 17.88 -4.13
C ILE A 157 -14.05 18.25 -3.98
N GLY A 158 -14.68 18.76 -5.04
CA GLY A 158 -16.12 19.01 -5.09
C GLY A 158 -16.95 17.75 -4.81
N LEU A 159 -16.51 16.57 -5.29
CA LEU A 159 -17.19 15.29 -5.08
C LEU A 159 -17.07 14.71 -3.66
N PHE A 160 -16.18 15.27 -2.82
CA PHE A 160 -16.06 14.87 -1.42
C PHE A 160 -17.09 15.51 -0.49
N ARG A 161 -17.80 16.55 -0.98
CA ARG A 161 -18.85 17.28 -0.25
C ARG A 161 -20.18 16.52 -0.24
#